data_AF-A0A6H1P3W7-F1
#
_entry.id   AF-A0A6H1P3W7-F1
#
_cell.length_a   1.000
_cell.length_b   1.000
_cell.length_c   1.000
_cell.angle_alpha   90.00
_cell.angle_beta   90.00
_cell.angle_gamma   90.00
#
_symmetry.space_group_name_H-M   'P 1'
#
loop_
_entity.id
_entity.type
_entity.pdbx_description
1 polymer ?
#
loop_
_entity_poly.entity_id
_entity_poly.type
_entity_poly.pdbx_seq_one_letter_code
_entity_poly.pdbx_strand_id
1 'polypeptide(L)' 'MANQAESKKISVNSTISLKGIVKAIFNDTIHVQIGGKIITLPTSDFSLDKPAQS' A
#
# COMPACT_ATOMS: atom_id res chain seq x y z
N MET A 1 1.32 35.83 0.25
CA MET A 1 1.86 34.87 -0.74
C MET A 1 1.08 33.58 -0.58
N ALA A 2 0.14 33.29 -1.49
CA ALA A 2 -0.74 32.13 -1.37
C ALA A 2 0.01 30.88 -1.84
N ASN A 3 0.22 29.91 -0.94
CA ASN A 3 0.65 28.56 -1.27
C ASN A 3 -0.48 27.88 -2.03
N GLN A 4 -0.53 28.07 -3.34
CA GLN A 4 -1.28 27.18 -4.23
C GLN A 4 -0.52 25.85 -4.26
N ALA A 5 -0.81 25.00 -3.29
CA ALA A 5 -0.62 23.57 -3.48
C ALA A 5 -1.55 23.18 -4.63
N GLU A 6 -1.04 23.21 -5.86
CA GLU A 6 -1.71 22.60 -7.01
C GLU A 6 -2.20 21.23 -6.55
N SER A 7 -3.52 21.06 -6.53
CA SER A 7 -4.10 19.76 -6.24
C SER A 7 -3.62 18.84 -7.35
N LYS A 8 -2.66 17.96 -7.03
CA LYS A 8 -2.23 16.90 -7.95
C LYS A 8 -3.48 16.05 -8.21
N LYS A 9 -4.19 16.36 -9.29
CA LYS A 9 -5.36 15.62 -9.74
C LYS A 9 -4.90 14.22 -10.10
N ILE A 10 -5.25 13.26 -9.26
CA ILE A 10 -5.12 11.84 -9.59
C ILE A 10 -6.12 11.57 -10.73
N SER A 11 -5.64 11.06 -11.86
CA SER A 11 -6.49 10.65 -12.96
C SER A 11 -6.72 9.13 -12.93
N VAL A 12 -7.78 8.68 -13.60
CA VAL A 12 -8.00 7.24 -13.83
C VAL A 12 -6.77 6.65 -14.53
N ASN A 13 -6.34 5.47 -14.09
CA ASN A 13 -5.12 4.77 -14.53
C ASN A 13 -3.79 5.43 -14.12
N SER A 14 -3.81 6.44 -13.25
CA SER A 14 -2.58 6.93 -12.62
C SER A 14 -2.00 5.88 -11.67
N THR A 15 -0.68 5.71 -11.68
CA THR A 15 0.03 4.96 -10.64
C THR A 15 0.27 5.85 -9.43
N ILE A 16 -0.05 5.36 -8.24
CA ILE A 16 0.19 6.05 -6.97
C ILE A 16 0.89 5.13 -5.98
N SER A 17 1.59 5.72 -5.00
CA SER A 17 2.16 4.98 -3.87
C SER A 17 1.45 5.37 -2.59
N LEU A 18 1.06 4.39 -1.79
CA LEU A 18 0.34 4.58 -0.54
C LEU A 18 1.11 3.91 0.60
N LYS A 19 1.10 4.54 1.79
CA LYS A 19 1.58 3.91 3.01
C LYS A 19 0.47 3.07 3.62
N GLY A 20 0.78 1.82 3.95
CA GLY A 20 -0.12 0.89 4.61
C GLY A 20 0.57 0.15 5.75
N ILE A 21 -0.23 -0.45 6.64
CA ILE A 21 0.26 -1.25 7.77
C ILE A 21 -0.23 -2.69 7.59
N VAL A 22 0.69 -3.66 7.55
CA VAL A 22 0.31 -5.08 7.54
C VAL A 22 -0.32 -5.44 8.87
N LYS A 23 -1.56 -5.93 8.85
CA LYS A 23 -2.31 -6.35 10.05
C LYS A 23 -2.38 -7.86 10.21
N ALA A 24 -2.37 -8.59 9.11
CA ALA A 24 -2.32 -10.05 9.10
C ALA A 24 -1.64 -10.56 7.82
N ILE A 25 -1.03 -11.73 7.94
CA ILE A 25 -0.46 -12.49 6.82
C ILE A 25 -1.05 -13.90 6.91
N PHE A 26 -1.69 -14.33 5.83
CA PHE A 26 -2.13 -15.69 5.61
C PHE A 26 -1.31 -16.29 4.47
N ASN A 27 -1.48 -17.60 4.22
CA ASN A 27 -0.62 -18.31 3.27
C ASN A 27 -0.59 -17.67 1.86
N ASP A 28 -1.73 -17.21 1.36
CA ASP A 28 -1.90 -16.69 0.00
C ASP A 28 -2.25 -15.19 -0.05
N THR A 29 -2.47 -14.55 1.09
CA THR A 29 -2.97 -13.17 1.17
C THR A 29 -2.33 -12.38 2.31
N ILE A 30 -2.15 -11.09 2.08
CA ILE A 30 -1.80 -10.10 3.09
C ILE A 30 -2.96 -9.14 3.31
N HIS A 31 -3.21 -8.78 4.56
CA HIS A 31 -4.22 -7.80 4.93
C HIS A 31 -3.51 -6.52 5.34
N VAL A 32 -3.65 -5.48 4.52
CA VAL A 32 -3.00 -4.18 4.70
C VAL A 32 -4.04 -3.12 5.06
N GLN A 33 -3.87 -2.47 6.20
CA GLN A 33 -4.66 -1.30 6.56
C GLN A 33 -4.14 -0.07 5.84
N ILE A 34 -5.01 0.59 5.07
CA ILE A 34 -4.76 1.89 4.45
C ILE A 34 -5.86 2.85 4.91
N GLY A 35 -5.47 3.88 5.65
CA GLY A 35 -6.42 4.75 6.35
C GLY A 35 -7.29 3.95 7.34
N GLY A 36 -8.62 4.05 7.22
CA GLY A 36 -9.58 3.35 8.08
C GLY A 36 -10.08 2.01 7.54
N LYS A 37 -9.52 1.49 6.45
CA LYS A 37 -9.98 0.26 5.78
C LYS A 37 -8.88 -0.80 5.71
N ILE A 38 -9.27 -2.07 5.69
CA ILE A 38 -8.37 -3.21 5.44
C ILE A 38 -8.57 -3.65 3.99
N ILE A 39 -7.48 -3.74 3.24
CA ILE A 39 -7.44 -4.23 1.86
C ILE A 39 -6.68 -5.56 1.86
N THR A 40 -7.22 -6.54 1.15
CA THR A 40 -6.61 -7.87 1.01
C THR A 40 -5.88 -7.92 -0.33
N LEU A 41 -4.62 -8.31 -0.31
CA LEU A 41 -3.79 -8.40 -1.52
C LEU A 41 -3.14 -9.80 -1.57
N PRO A 42 -3.01 -10.42 -2.76
CA PRO A 42 -2.31 -11.70 -2.90
C PRO A 42 -0.85 -11.59 -2.48
N THR A 43 -0.32 -12.61 -1.80
CA THR A 43 1.11 -12.65 -1.44
C THR A 43 2.01 -12.73 -2.67
N SER A 44 1.53 -13.28 -3.79
CA SER A 44 2.26 -13.36 -5.06
C SER A 44 2.68 -12.00 -5.62
N ASP A 45 1.91 -10.95 -5.31
CA ASP A 45 2.12 -9.61 -5.84
C ASP A 45 3.24 -8.87 -5.09
N PHE A 46 3.69 -9.44 -3.96
CA PHE A 46 4.73 -8.88 -3.12
C PHE A 46 5.91 -9.84 -3.08
N SER A 47 7.06 -9.40 -3.59
CA SER A 47 8.35 -10.00 -3.22
C SER A 47 8.62 -9.65 -1.76
N LEU A 48 8.00 -10.40 -0.85
CA LEU A 48 8.30 -10.34 0.57
C LEU A 48 9.69 -10.99 0.72
N ASP A 49 10.74 -10.19 0.55
CA ASP A 49 12.08 -10.61 0.90
C ASP A 49 12.05 -11.08 2.34
N LYS A 50 12.24 -12.40 2.51
CA LYS A 50 12.29 -13.04 3.82
C LYS A 50 13.39 -12.30 4.60
N PRO A 51 13.10 -11.70 5.77
CA PRO A 51 14.16 -11.04 6.53
C PRO A 51 15.24 -12.06 6.79
N ALA A 52 16.47 -11.74 6.37
CA ALA A 52 17.64 -12.56 6.61
C ALA A 52 17.75 -12.77 8.13
N GLN A 53 17.33 -13.96 8.58
CA GLN A 53 17.57 -14.44 9.93
C GLN A 53 19.09 -14.64 10.02
N SER A 54 19.76 -13.69 10.65
CA SER A 54 21.14 -13.85 11.12
C SER A 54 21.15 -14.61 12.44
#